data_AF-A0A497B9Z7-F1
#
_entry.id   AF-A0A497B9Z7-F1
#
_cell.length_a   1.000
_cell.length_b   1.000
_cell.length_c   1.000
_cell.angle_alpha   90.00
_cell.angle_beta   90.00
_cell.angle_gamma   90.00
#
_symmetry.space_group_name_H-M   'P 1'
#
loop_
_entity.id
_entity.type
_entity.pdbx_description
1 polymer ?
#
loop_
_entity_poly.entity_id
_entity_poly.type
_entity_poly.pdbx_seq_one_letter_code
_entity_poly.pdbx_strand_id
1 'polypeptide(L)'
;MQRKISVTIMIVLAVTVTGCGGASQPAATATTKPLPVLADTATPAPTNTPAPTETLAPTNTPTSEPAPTTADTPTPVDTPTPTLTPTPAATSTPKVTLTDIGSITADRSGEEVTVEGAVVGTASFQAGFKFTLDDGTGQITLLMWHNVYDDCWDAAEINLGAKVRASGEIGQYEGELQIEPDFGGDVKAITGAAASAPQREIGSLSGGDEGQRVMIEGEIIRVEGRGSWAKVFVGDGSGEVMVFIYQNVLDRIPNNTALGTSGSRVRVVGTIELYKGNLEVVPTLPYDVVVLE
;
A
#
# COMPACT_ATOMS: atom_id res chain seq x y z
N MET A 1 34.51 25.56 -10.60
CA MET A 1 34.61 25.15 -12.03
C MET A 1 33.99 23.77 -12.15
N GLN A 2 32.65 23.70 -12.25
CA GLN A 2 31.91 22.43 -12.32
C GLN A 2 31.32 22.25 -13.70
N ARG A 3 31.64 21.09 -14.29
CA ARG A 3 31.14 20.59 -15.58
C ARG A 3 29.65 20.30 -15.44
N LYS A 4 28.83 21.13 -16.07
CA LYS A 4 27.41 20.84 -16.32
C LYS A 4 27.33 19.72 -17.35
N ILE A 5 26.79 18.57 -16.98
CA ILE A 5 26.38 17.53 -17.92
C ILE A 5 24.91 17.82 -18.24
N SER A 6 24.68 18.57 -19.32
CA SER A 6 23.36 18.75 -19.92
C SER A 6 22.99 17.47 -20.67
N VAL A 7 22.05 16.70 -20.14
CA VAL A 7 21.42 15.60 -20.90
C VAL A 7 20.30 16.22 -21.73
N THR A 8 20.57 16.39 -23.02
CA THR A 8 19.59 16.86 -24.02
C THR A 8 18.81 15.65 -24.49
N ILE A 9 17.51 15.58 -24.17
CA ILE A 9 16.60 14.59 -24.73
C ILE A 9 16.32 14.97 -26.19
N MET A 10 16.86 14.18 -27.11
CA MET A 10 16.65 14.32 -28.55
C MET A 10 15.41 13.53 -28.94
N ILE A 11 14.30 14.22 -29.22
CA ILE A 11 13.10 13.65 -29.82
C ILE A 11 13.38 13.50 -31.32
N VAL A 12 13.54 12.26 -31.80
CA VAL A 12 13.63 11.96 -33.23
C VAL A 12 12.26 11.50 -33.72
N LEU A 13 11.57 12.41 -34.39
CA LEU A 13 10.41 12.18 -35.22
C LEU A 13 10.90 11.69 -36.61
N ALA A 14 10.53 10.48 -37.03
CA ALA A 14 10.81 9.98 -38.37
C ALA A 14 9.51 9.52 -39.05
N VAL A 15 9.18 10.22 -40.14
CA VAL A 15 8.02 10.03 -41.02
C VAL A 15 8.43 9.16 -42.22
N THR A 16 7.67 8.09 -42.44
CA THR A 16 7.34 7.29 -43.66
C THR A 16 8.41 7.00 -44.73
N VAL A 17 8.49 5.74 -45.20
CA VAL A 17 8.25 5.34 -46.62
C VAL A 17 7.80 3.86 -46.69
N THR A 18 6.72 3.61 -47.44
CA THR A 18 6.20 2.31 -47.88
C THR A 18 7.14 1.60 -48.85
N GLY A 19 7.48 0.33 -48.60
CA GLY A 19 8.25 -0.50 -49.53
C GLY A 19 7.77 -1.95 -49.52
N CYS A 20 7.09 -2.38 -50.59
CA CYS A 20 6.78 -3.77 -50.90
C CYS A 20 8.05 -4.49 -51.38
N GLY A 21 8.32 -5.68 -50.86
CA GLY A 21 9.37 -6.56 -51.35
C GLY A 21 9.29 -7.91 -50.67
N GLY A 22 8.67 -8.89 -51.33
CA GLY A 22 8.64 -10.27 -50.89
C GLY A 22 10.04 -10.88 -50.87
N ALA A 23 10.38 -11.53 -49.77
CA ALA A 23 11.53 -12.41 -49.67
C ALA A 23 11.16 -13.62 -48.81
N SER A 24 11.41 -14.77 -49.41
CA SER A 24 11.09 -16.12 -48.98
C SER A 24 11.64 -16.45 -47.59
N GLN A 25 10.76 -17.01 -46.76
CA GLN A 25 11.02 -17.55 -45.43
C GLN A 25 11.98 -18.74 -45.49
N PRO A 26 13.16 -18.71 -44.83
CA PRO A 26 13.93 -19.92 -44.59
C PRO A 26 13.23 -20.77 -43.51
N ALA A 27 12.97 -22.03 -43.83
CA ALA A 27 12.43 -23.02 -42.93
C ALA A 27 13.33 -23.18 -41.70
N ALA A 28 12.78 -22.93 -40.51
CA ALA A 28 13.46 -23.20 -39.26
C ALA A 28 13.57 -24.72 -39.06
N THR A 29 14.78 -25.25 -39.19
CA THR A 29 15.12 -26.63 -38.84
C THR A 29 14.97 -26.81 -37.34
N ALA A 30 14.04 -27.66 -36.92
CA ALA A 30 13.89 -28.08 -35.53
C ALA A 30 15.18 -28.77 -35.07
N THR A 31 15.99 -28.08 -34.26
CA THR A 31 17.16 -28.67 -33.62
C THR A 31 16.70 -29.23 -32.27
N THR A 32 16.51 -30.55 -32.20
CA THR A 32 16.24 -31.27 -30.95
C THR A 32 17.49 -31.24 -30.07
N LYS A 33 17.58 -30.26 -29.18
CA LYS A 33 18.55 -30.25 -28.08
C LYS A 33 18.18 -31.40 -27.12
N PRO A 34 19.08 -32.35 -26.82
CA PRO A 34 18.80 -33.41 -25.84
C PRO A 34 18.54 -32.81 -24.47
N LEU A 35 17.51 -33.31 -23.77
CA LEU A 35 17.27 -32.99 -22.36
C LEU A 35 18.49 -33.40 -21.51
N PRO A 36 18.87 -32.60 -20.49
CA PRO A 36 19.87 -33.01 -19.52
C PRO A 36 19.37 -34.26 -18.75
N VAL A 37 20.22 -35.28 -18.71
CA VAL A 37 20.05 -36.49 -17.90
C VAL A 37 20.04 -36.07 -16.42
N LEU A 38 18.96 -36.43 -15.72
CA LEU A 38 18.83 -36.24 -14.27
C LEU A 38 19.92 -37.07 -13.58
N ALA A 39 20.76 -36.40 -12.78
CA ALA A 39 21.70 -37.04 -11.88
C ALA A 39 20.96 -37.67 -10.70
N ASP A 40 21.35 -38.89 -10.34
CA ASP A 40 20.80 -39.67 -9.23
C ASP A 40 20.79 -38.87 -7.93
N THR A 41 19.59 -38.64 -7.41
CA THR A 41 19.38 -38.00 -6.11
C THR A 41 19.55 -39.08 -5.04
N ALA A 42 20.54 -38.90 -4.17
CA ALA A 42 20.77 -39.77 -3.02
C ALA A 42 19.55 -39.75 -2.08
N THR A 43 19.01 -40.94 -1.80
CA THR A 43 17.96 -41.21 -0.82
C THR A 43 18.36 -40.69 0.57
N PRO A 44 17.60 -39.81 1.22
CA PRO A 44 17.87 -39.44 2.60
C PRO A 44 17.61 -40.62 3.54
N ALA A 45 18.53 -40.83 4.48
CA ALA A 45 18.43 -41.86 5.52
C ALA A 45 17.23 -41.60 6.46
N PRO A 46 16.56 -42.65 6.98
CA PRO A 46 15.40 -42.49 7.85
C PRO A 46 15.79 -41.79 9.15
N THR A 47 15.07 -40.70 9.47
CA THR A 47 15.19 -39.98 10.74
C THR A 47 14.46 -40.78 11.83
N ASN A 48 15.16 -41.05 12.94
CA ASN A 48 14.58 -41.73 14.10
C ASN A 48 13.40 -40.91 14.66
N THR A 49 12.21 -41.51 14.62
CA THR A 49 11.00 -40.99 15.26
C THR A 49 11.15 -41.11 16.77
N PRO A 50 11.02 -40.03 17.56
CA PRO A 50 11.02 -40.13 19.02
C PRO A 50 9.79 -40.89 19.51
N ALA A 51 10.00 -41.74 20.52
CA ALA A 51 8.98 -42.56 21.16
C ALA A 51 7.88 -41.70 21.82
N PRO A 52 6.61 -42.16 21.87
CA PRO A 52 5.52 -41.42 22.49
C PRO A 52 5.75 -41.26 24.00
N THR A 53 5.56 -40.04 24.48
CA THR A 53 5.57 -39.69 25.92
C THR A 53 4.35 -40.30 26.61
N GLU A 54 4.57 -41.00 27.73
CA GLU A 54 3.49 -41.60 28.52
C GLU A 54 2.51 -40.54 29.06
N THR A 55 1.23 -40.79 28.83
CA THR A 55 0.11 -40.03 29.38
C THR A 55 -0.10 -40.44 30.83
N LEU A 56 0.09 -39.52 31.77
CA LEU A 56 -0.19 -39.77 33.19
C LEU A 56 -1.70 -39.95 33.42
N ALA A 57 -2.04 -40.99 34.17
CA ALA A 57 -3.40 -41.39 34.54
C ALA A 57 -4.12 -40.34 35.42
N PRO A 58 -5.46 -40.25 35.37
CA PRO A 58 -6.23 -39.30 36.17
C PRO A 58 -6.14 -39.63 37.67
N THR A 59 -5.78 -38.63 38.46
CA THR A 59 -5.77 -38.69 39.93
C THR A 59 -7.21 -38.77 40.46
N ASN A 60 -7.47 -39.79 41.28
CA ASN A 60 -8.73 -40.02 41.97
C ASN A 60 -9.06 -38.92 42.98
N THR A 61 -10.32 -38.48 42.96
CA THR A 61 -11.01 -37.76 44.04
C THR A 61 -11.25 -38.69 45.23
N PRO A 62 -10.84 -38.32 46.45
CA PRO A 62 -11.83 -38.07 47.52
C PRO A 62 -11.39 -36.90 48.43
N THR A 63 -12.25 -36.13 49.09
CA THR A 63 -13.04 -36.54 50.26
C THR A 63 -13.92 -35.34 50.64
N SER A 64 -15.18 -35.59 50.95
CA SER A 64 -16.12 -34.61 51.50
C SER A 64 -15.63 -34.02 52.84
N GLU A 65 -15.37 -32.72 52.85
CA GLU A 65 -15.07 -31.90 54.03
C GLU A 65 -16.37 -31.64 54.83
N PRO A 66 -16.33 -31.68 56.18
CA PRO A 66 -17.53 -31.48 57.00
C PRO A 66 -18.08 -30.05 56.90
N ALA A 67 -19.39 -29.93 57.01
CA ALA A 67 -20.14 -28.68 56.93
C ALA A 67 -19.64 -27.63 57.95
N PRO A 68 -19.38 -26.37 57.52
CA PRO A 68 -19.08 -25.30 58.46
C PRO A 68 -20.34 -24.90 59.24
N THR A 69 -20.18 -24.85 60.56
CA THR A 69 -21.11 -24.33 61.55
C THR A 69 -21.51 -22.89 61.22
N THR A 70 -22.80 -22.56 61.34
CA THR A 70 -23.32 -21.18 61.19
C THR A 70 -22.70 -20.26 62.24
N ALA A 71 -21.72 -19.45 61.84
CA ALA A 71 -21.20 -18.35 62.64
C ALA A 71 -21.98 -17.07 62.33
N ASP A 72 -22.33 -16.33 63.38
CA ASP A 72 -23.15 -15.12 63.33
C ASP A 72 -22.61 -14.10 62.34
N THR A 73 -23.47 -13.69 61.40
CA THR A 73 -23.19 -12.64 60.42
C THR A 73 -22.89 -11.31 61.12
N PRO A 74 -21.70 -10.70 60.94
CA PRO A 74 -21.43 -9.38 61.47
C PRO A 74 -22.34 -8.35 60.76
N THR A 75 -22.93 -7.46 61.55
CA THR A 75 -23.77 -6.37 61.06
C THR A 75 -22.95 -5.48 60.10
N PRO A 76 -23.46 -5.12 58.91
CA PRO A 76 -22.71 -4.30 57.97
C PRO A 76 -22.39 -2.93 58.59
N VAL A 77 -21.11 -2.56 58.58
CA VAL A 77 -20.63 -1.23 58.94
C VAL A 77 -20.78 -0.33 57.72
N ASP A 78 -21.47 0.80 57.87
CA ASP A 78 -21.69 1.77 56.81
C ASP A 78 -20.36 2.22 56.18
N THR A 79 -20.18 1.90 54.90
CA THR A 79 -19.02 2.33 54.11
C THR A 79 -19.16 3.82 53.80
N PRO A 80 -18.14 4.66 54.06
CA PRO A 80 -18.24 6.09 53.77
C PRO A 80 -18.42 6.32 52.26
N THR A 81 -19.43 7.12 51.92
CA THR A 81 -19.74 7.52 50.54
C THR A 81 -18.51 8.17 49.88
N PRO A 82 -18.08 7.73 48.68
CA PRO A 82 -16.94 8.35 48.00
C PRO A 82 -17.23 9.82 47.68
N THR A 83 -16.36 10.72 48.11
CA THR A 83 -16.39 12.14 47.73
C THR A 83 -16.11 12.26 46.24
N LEU A 84 -17.05 12.81 45.47
CA LEU A 84 -16.90 13.04 44.03
C LEU A 84 -15.70 13.97 43.77
N THR A 85 -14.69 13.47 43.05
CA THR A 85 -13.60 14.31 42.52
C THR A 85 -14.21 15.29 41.50
N PRO A 86 -13.91 16.60 41.59
CA PRO A 86 -14.44 17.56 40.63
C PRO A 86 -14.01 17.20 39.21
N THR A 87 -14.98 17.12 38.30
CA THR A 87 -14.73 16.90 36.87
C THR A 87 -13.83 18.03 36.35
N PRO A 88 -12.70 17.74 35.68
CA PRO A 88 -11.86 18.78 35.10
C PRO A 88 -12.67 19.63 34.13
N ALA A 89 -12.53 20.95 34.22
CA ALA A 89 -13.20 21.88 33.33
C ALA A 89 -12.78 21.59 31.88
N ALA A 90 -13.74 21.61 30.95
CA ALA A 90 -13.47 21.39 29.55
C ALA A 90 -12.50 22.47 29.01
N THR A 91 -11.32 22.05 28.59
CA THR A 91 -10.39 22.90 27.83
C THR A 91 -11.06 23.26 26.50
N SER A 92 -11.14 24.54 26.17
CA SER A 92 -11.67 24.99 24.88
C SER A 92 -10.82 24.43 23.74
N THR A 93 -11.45 23.75 22.77
CA THR A 93 -10.78 23.24 21.58
C THR A 93 -10.25 24.42 20.74
N PRO A 94 -8.97 24.47 20.39
CA PRO A 94 -8.44 25.53 19.53
C PRO A 94 -9.13 25.48 18.16
N LYS A 95 -9.56 26.66 17.67
CA LYS A 95 -10.11 26.81 16.32
C LYS A 95 -8.95 26.81 15.32
N VAL A 96 -8.92 25.83 14.42
CA VAL A 96 -7.94 25.75 13.33
C VAL A 96 -8.26 26.83 12.30
N THR A 97 -7.27 27.62 11.89
CA THR A 97 -7.38 28.60 10.81
C THR A 97 -6.92 27.95 9.51
N LEU A 98 -7.81 27.87 8.51
CA LEU A 98 -7.49 27.31 7.20
C LEU A 98 -6.99 28.40 6.26
N THR A 99 -5.98 28.06 5.47
CA THR A 99 -5.43 28.86 4.37
C THR A 99 -6.01 28.35 3.06
N ASP A 100 -6.57 29.24 2.25
CA ASP A 100 -7.02 28.90 0.91
C ASP A 100 -5.80 28.54 0.04
N ILE A 101 -5.85 27.39 -0.63
CA ILE A 101 -4.75 26.86 -1.42
C ILE A 101 -4.38 27.83 -2.55
N GLY A 102 -5.36 28.45 -3.20
CA GLY A 102 -5.14 29.44 -4.26
C GLY A 102 -4.45 30.73 -3.81
N SER A 103 -4.32 30.96 -2.50
CA SER A 103 -3.59 32.11 -1.92
C SER A 103 -2.12 31.81 -1.62
N ILE A 104 -1.68 30.56 -1.80
CA ILE A 104 -0.32 30.13 -1.52
C ILE A 104 0.56 30.43 -2.73
N THR A 105 1.63 31.18 -2.50
CA THR A 105 2.55 31.66 -3.53
C THR A 105 4.00 31.41 -3.09
N ALA A 106 4.93 31.44 -4.04
CA ALA A 106 6.33 31.11 -3.77
C ALA A 106 7.06 32.11 -2.85
N ASP A 107 6.56 33.34 -2.72
CA ASP A 107 7.09 34.32 -1.77
C ASP A 107 6.72 34.01 -0.31
N ARG A 108 5.77 33.08 -0.09
CA ARG A 108 5.36 32.57 1.23
C ARG A 108 6.07 31.27 1.62
N SER A 109 7.06 30.83 0.84
CA SER A 109 7.85 29.63 1.18
C SER A 109 8.51 29.78 2.56
N GLY A 110 8.47 28.71 3.35
CA GLY A 110 8.90 28.70 4.74
C GLY A 110 7.82 29.07 5.76
N GLU A 111 6.64 29.52 5.32
CA GLU A 111 5.51 29.74 6.23
C GLU A 111 4.81 28.42 6.58
N GLU A 112 4.44 28.28 7.86
CA GLU A 112 3.55 27.21 8.35
C GLU A 112 2.09 27.55 8.05
N VAL A 113 1.39 26.64 7.37
CA VAL A 113 -0.02 26.79 7.01
C VAL A 113 -0.80 25.52 7.27
N THR A 114 -2.11 25.66 7.53
CA THR A 114 -3.04 24.54 7.48
C THR A 114 -3.97 24.69 6.28
N VAL A 115 -4.02 23.68 5.43
CA VAL A 115 -4.91 23.61 4.26
C VAL A 115 -5.91 22.47 4.43
N GLU A 116 -7.05 22.56 3.75
CA GLU A 116 -8.02 21.47 3.66
C GLU A 116 -8.52 21.35 2.22
N GLY A 117 -8.37 20.18 1.60
CA GLY A 117 -8.74 19.97 0.20
C GLY A 117 -9.10 18.52 -0.10
N ALA A 118 -9.77 18.29 -1.22
CA ALA A 118 -10.03 16.97 -1.76
C ALA A 118 -8.77 16.44 -2.47
N VAL A 119 -8.44 15.17 -2.28
CA VAL A 119 -7.36 14.50 -3.00
C VAL A 119 -7.82 14.22 -4.43
N VAL A 120 -7.24 14.94 -5.38
CA VAL A 120 -7.55 14.82 -6.83
C VAL A 120 -6.43 14.14 -7.62
N GLY A 121 -5.27 13.96 -7.00
CA GLY A 121 -4.10 13.31 -7.59
C GLY A 121 -3.30 12.55 -6.54
N THR A 122 -2.68 11.45 -6.98
CA THR A 122 -1.80 10.62 -6.14
C THR A 122 -0.57 10.26 -6.96
N ALA A 123 0.60 10.31 -6.35
CA ALA A 123 1.84 9.80 -6.93
C ALA A 123 2.73 9.22 -5.84
N SER A 124 3.65 8.35 -6.24
CA SER A 124 4.67 7.81 -5.34
C SER A 124 6.06 8.00 -5.91
N PHE A 125 7.04 8.07 -5.01
CA PHE A 125 8.45 8.20 -5.36
C PHE A 125 9.29 7.48 -4.31
N GLN A 126 10.59 7.35 -4.56
CA GLN A 126 11.46 6.48 -3.76
C GLN A 126 11.47 6.77 -2.25
N ALA A 127 11.14 7.99 -1.82
CA ALA A 127 11.20 8.41 -0.42
C ALA A 127 9.84 8.84 0.16
N GLY A 128 8.74 8.69 -0.57
CA GLY A 128 7.43 9.12 -0.09
C GLY A 128 6.31 9.06 -1.12
N PHE A 129 5.26 9.80 -0.79
CA PHE A 129 4.03 9.92 -1.55
C PHE A 129 3.67 11.39 -1.74
N LYS A 130 3.06 11.71 -2.87
CA LYS A 130 2.50 13.04 -3.18
C LYS A 130 0.99 12.91 -3.32
N PHE A 131 0.27 13.85 -2.75
CA PHE A 131 -1.18 13.98 -2.91
C PHE A 131 -1.49 15.37 -3.42
N THR A 132 -2.19 15.49 -4.55
CA THR A 132 -2.67 16.79 -5.02
C THR A 132 -3.98 17.10 -4.31
N LEU A 133 -3.98 18.17 -3.50
CA LEU A 133 -5.15 18.66 -2.80
C LEU A 133 -5.80 19.80 -3.59
N ASP A 134 -7.13 19.78 -3.70
CA ASP A 134 -7.95 20.81 -4.34
C ASP A 134 -9.03 21.30 -3.37
N ASP A 135 -9.07 22.60 -3.08
CA ASP A 135 -10.08 23.23 -2.22
C ASP A 135 -11.13 24.06 -3.00
N GLY A 136 -11.07 24.03 -4.33
CA GLY A 136 -11.87 24.83 -5.25
C GLY A 136 -11.29 26.22 -5.54
N THR A 137 -10.27 26.66 -4.79
CA THR A 137 -9.55 27.93 -5.03
C THR A 137 -8.22 27.70 -5.74
N GLY A 138 -7.62 26.52 -5.58
CA GLY A 138 -6.39 26.11 -6.23
C GLY A 138 -6.02 24.66 -5.92
N GLN A 139 -4.87 24.24 -6.45
CA GLN A 139 -4.29 22.92 -6.17
C GLN A 139 -2.87 23.06 -5.61
N ILE A 140 -2.52 22.19 -4.67
CA ILE A 140 -1.17 22.10 -4.11
C ILE A 140 -0.80 20.66 -3.81
N THR A 141 0.48 20.35 -3.91
CA THR A 141 1.01 19.04 -3.55
C THR A 141 1.21 18.95 -2.04
N LEU A 142 0.57 17.99 -1.39
CA LEU A 142 0.94 17.52 -0.07
C LEU A 142 2.04 16.47 -0.21
N LEU A 143 3.23 16.76 0.33
CA LEU A 143 4.38 15.88 0.29
C LEU A 143 4.47 15.08 1.59
N MET A 144 4.14 13.79 1.52
CA MET A 144 4.29 12.87 2.65
C MET A 144 5.55 12.03 2.46
N TRP A 145 6.64 12.47 3.08
CA TRP A 145 7.84 11.63 3.25
C TRP A 145 7.49 10.34 3.98
N HIS A 146 8.28 9.28 3.77
CA HIS A 146 8.03 7.97 4.39
C HIS A 146 7.81 8.05 5.91
N ASN A 147 8.62 8.81 6.64
CA ASN A 147 8.44 8.96 8.09
C ASN A 147 7.11 9.62 8.45
N VAL A 148 6.64 10.58 7.66
CA VAL A 148 5.34 11.25 7.84
C VAL A 148 4.20 10.30 7.49
N TYR A 149 4.31 9.58 6.37
CA TYR A 149 3.31 8.62 5.93
C TYR A 149 3.18 7.43 6.89
N ASP A 150 4.30 6.87 7.35
CA ASP A 150 4.34 5.73 8.25
C ASP A 150 3.86 6.09 9.67
N ASP A 151 3.96 7.36 10.06
CA ASP A 151 3.43 7.91 11.32
C ASP A 151 1.96 8.39 11.20
N CYS A 152 1.44 8.53 9.98
CA CYS A 152 0.09 9.03 9.76
C CYS A 152 -0.95 7.94 10.03
N TRP A 153 -1.72 8.12 11.12
CA TRP A 153 -2.77 7.18 11.50
C TRP A 153 -3.84 6.99 10.42
N ASP A 154 -4.14 8.06 9.69
CA ASP A 154 -5.20 8.08 8.67
C ASP A 154 -4.70 7.67 7.27
N ALA A 155 -3.44 7.21 7.12
CA ALA A 155 -2.84 6.91 5.81
C ALA A 155 -3.69 5.94 4.95
N ALA A 156 -4.38 4.99 5.59
CA ALA A 156 -5.30 4.05 4.92
C ALA A 156 -6.54 4.71 4.30
N GLU A 157 -6.88 5.91 4.77
CA GLU A 157 -8.06 6.68 4.38
C GLU A 157 -7.71 7.82 3.39
N ILE A 158 -6.43 8.00 3.06
CA ILE A 158 -5.97 9.04 2.15
C ILE A 158 -5.75 8.44 0.75
N ASN A 159 -6.80 8.47 -0.07
CA ASN A 159 -6.75 8.12 -1.48
C ASN A 159 -7.60 9.12 -2.31
N LEU A 160 -7.68 8.93 -3.63
CA LEU A 160 -8.49 9.79 -4.50
C LEU A 160 -9.92 9.95 -3.96
N GLY A 161 -10.37 11.21 -3.87
CA GLY A 161 -11.68 11.58 -3.33
C GLY A 161 -11.72 11.78 -1.81
N ALA A 162 -10.66 11.45 -1.07
CA ALA A 162 -10.58 11.79 0.35
C ALA A 162 -10.56 13.30 0.55
N LYS A 163 -11.16 13.80 1.63
CA LYS A 163 -10.97 15.18 2.08
C LYS A 163 -9.91 15.19 3.18
N VAL A 164 -8.81 15.87 2.94
CA VAL A 164 -7.64 15.89 3.83
C VAL A 164 -7.43 17.28 4.38
N ARG A 165 -7.12 17.36 5.67
CA ARG A 165 -6.53 18.54 6.30
C ARG A 165 -5.06 18.26 6.57
N ALA A 166 -4.19 19.17 6.16
CA ALA A 166 -2.76 19.06 6.37
C ALA A 166 -2.21 20.38 6.93
N SER A 167 -1.40 20.29 7.98
CA SER A 167 -0.54 21.38 8.44
C SER A 167 0.90 21.12 7.99
N GLY A 168 1.64 22.17 7.67
CA GLY A 168 3.07 22.06 7.36
C GLY A 168 3.64 23.30 6.70
N GLU A 169 4.95 23.27 6.49
CA GLU A 169 5.71 24.33 5.85
C GLU A 169 5.40 24.37 4.34
N ILE A 170 5.28 25.59 3.79
CA ILE A 170 5.24 25.78 2.34
C ILE A 170 6.65 25.57 1.77
N GLY A 171 6.85 24.41 1.15
CA GLY A 171 8.04 24.06 0.40
C GLY A 171 7.93 24.40 -1.09
N GLN A 172 9.07 24.38 -1.79
CA GLN A 172 9.12 24.43 -3.25
C GLN A 172 10.20 23.48 -3.78
N TYR A 173 9.82 22.57 -4.68
CA TYR A 173 10.73 21.64 -5.33
C TYR A 173 10.57 21.70 -6.84
N GLU A 174 11.67 21.97 -7.56
CA GLU A 174 11.67 22.12 -9.03
C GLU A 174 10.61 23.10 -9.58
N GLY A 175 10.23 24.10 -8.79
CA GLY A 175 9.23 25.10 -9.12
C GLY A 175 7.79 24.74 -8.72
N GLU A 176 7.54 23.53 -8.25
CA GLU A 176 6.25 23.07 -7.73
C GLU A 176 6.12 23.45 -6.24
N LEU A 177 5.02 24.13 -5.87
CA LEU A 177 4.71 24.43 -4.47
C LEU A 177 4.14 23.19 -3.78
N GLN A 178 4.54 22.99 -2.53
CA GLN A 178 4.13 21.85 -1.74
C GLN A 178 3.93 22.20 -0.26
N ILE A 179 3.06 21.47 0.40
CA ILE A 179 2.94 21.46 1.87
C ILE A 179 3.76 20.28 2.38
N GLU A 180 4.67 20.55 3.30
CA GLU A 180 5.57 19.58 3.92
C GLU A 180 5.22 19.46 5.42
N PRO A 181 4.42 18.46 5.83
CA PRO A 181 4.12 18.21 7.23
C PRO A 181 5.36 17.70 7.98
N ASP A 182 5.46 18.05 9.27
CA ASP A 182 6.58 17.63 10.12
C ASP A 182 6.46 16.15 10.54
N PHE A 183 5.23 15.70 10.84
CA PHE A 183 4.95 14.33 11.28
C PHE A 183 3.52 13.89 10.90
N GLY A 184 3.19 12.62 11.13
CA GLY A 184 1.94 12.03 10.63
C GLY A 184 0.67 12.64 11.22
N GLY A 185 0.73 13.18 12.45
CA GLY A 185 -0.40 13.81 13.12
C GLY A 185 -0.82 15.17 12.54
N ASP A 186 0.01 15.78 11.69
CA ASP A 186 -0.30 17.01 10.96
C ASP A 186 -1.21 16.75 9.75
N VAL A 187 -1.36 15.50 9.34
CA VAL A 187 -2.22 15.08 8.22
C VAL A 187 -3.40 14.28 8.76
N LYS A 188 -4.61 14.70 8.38
CA LYS A 188 -5.85 14.06 8.84
C LYS A 188 -6.83 13.86 7.70
N ALA A 189 -7.42 12.67 7.61
CA ALA A 189 -8.57 12.44 6.77
C ALA A 189 -9.82 13.03 7.47
N ILE A 190 -10.33 14.14 6.96
CA ILE A 190 -11.62 14.71 7.42
C ILE A 190 -12.77 13.86 6.88
N THR A 191 -12.60 13.33 5.68
CA THR A 191 -13.47 12.31 5.10
C THR A 191 -12.58 11.34 4.35
N GLY A 192 -12.46 10.12 4.86
CA GLY A 192 -11.64 9.09 4.25
C GLY A 192 -12.17 8.58 2.91
N ALA A 193 -11.25 8.14 2.05
CA ALA A 193 -11.55 7.40 0.84
C ALA A 193 -10.61 6.20 0.71
N ALA A 194 -11.17 5.05 0.34
CA ALA A 194 -10.42 3.87 -0.02
C ALA A 194 -10.11 3.86 -1.52
N ALA A 195 -9.13 3.05 -1.93
CA ALA A 195 -8.83 2.83 -3.33
C ALA A 195 -10.08 2.34 -4.09
N SER A 196 -10.42 3.01 -5.20
CA SER A 196 -11.60 2.71 -5.99
C SER A 196 -11.36 2.95 -7.47
N ALA A 197 -11.87 2.05 -8.30
CA ALA A 197 -11.86 2.10 -9.76
C ALA A 197 -12.90 1.10 -10.31
N PRO A 198 -13.30 1.21 -11.59
CA PRO A 198 -14.16 0.20 -12.22
C PRO A 198 -13.54 -1.20 -12.12
N GLN A 199 -14.30 -2.16 -11.61
CA GLN A 199 -13.88 -3.55 -11.56
C GLN A 199 -13.84 -4.14 -12.98
N ARG A 200 -12.78 -4.87 -13.30
CA ARG A 200 -12.56 -5.50 -14.60
C ARG A 200 -12.09 -6.95 -14.41
N GLU A 201 -12.53 -7.81 -15.31
CA GLU A 201 -11.96 -9.15 -15.46
C GLU A 201 -10.55 -9.04 -16.04
N ILE A 202 -9.60 -9.82 -15.53
CA ILE A 202 -8.20 -9.74 -15.92
C ILE A 202 -8.02 -10.07 -17.42
N GLY A 203 -8.73 -11.08 -17.92
CA GLY A 203 -8.71 -11.46 -19.35
C GLY A 203 -9.34 -10.43 -20.28
N SER A 204 -10.06 -9.44 -19.76
CA SER A 204 -10.65 -8.34 -20.55
C SER A 204 -9.69 -7.16 -20.76
N LEU A 205 -8.56 -7.14 -20.06
CA LEU A 205 -7.60 -6.04 -20.13
C LEU A 205 -6.77 -6.12 -21.42
N SER A 206 -6.51 -4.97 -22.02
CA SER A 206 -5.80 -4.86 -23.29
C SER A 206 -4.92 -3.60 -23.33
N GLY A 207 -4.04 -3.51 -24.32
CA GLY A 207 -3.27 -2.27 -24.56
C GLY A 207 -4.13 -1.05 -24.89
N GLY A 208 -5.40 -1.24 -25.29
CA GLY A 208 -6.34 -0.14 -25.49
C GLY A 208 -6.82 0.51 -24.19
N ASP A 209 -6.58 -0.14 -23.04
CA ASP A 209 -6.90 0.37 -21.72
C ASP A 209 -5.74 1.16 -21.08
N GLU A 210 -4.62 1.38 -21.79
CA GLU A 210 -3.46 2.12 -21.27
C GLU A 210 -3.85 3.49 -20.69
N GLY A 211 -3.34 3.80 -19.50
CA GLY A 211 -3.65 5.00 -18.74
C GLY A 211 -4.96 4.94 -17.94
N GLN A 212 -5.80 3.90 -18.13
CA GLN A 212 -6.99 3.73 -17.32
C GLN A 212 -6.66 3.16 -15.94
N ARG A 213 -7.34 3.68 -14.91
CA ARG A 213 -7.33 3.09 -13.57
C ARG A 213 -8.40 2.01 -13.48
N VAL A 214 -8.02 0.83 -13.03
CA VAL A 214 -8.92 -0.34 -12.91
C VAL A 214 -8.78 -1.00 -11.55
N MET A 215 -9.81 -1.74 -11.14
CA MET A 215 -9.76 -2.66 -10.02
C MET A 215 -9.81 -4.10 -10.54
N ILE A 216 -8.83 -4.92 -10.15
CA ILE A 216 -8.82 -6.36 -10.42
C ILE A 216 -8.86 -7.13 -9.10
N GLU A 217 -9.44 -8.32 -9.13
CA GLU A 217 -9.36 -9.30 -8.05
C GLU A 217 -8.93 -10.65 -8.62
N GLY A 218 -8.05 -11.35 -7.92
CA GLY A 218 -7.60 -12.67 -8.35
C GLY A 218 -6.69 -13.34 -7.33
N GLU A 219 -6.14 -14.48 -7.72
CA GLU A 219 -5.16 -15.24 -6.96
C GLU A 219 -3.74 -14.97 -7.48
N ILE A 220 -2.78 -14.94 -6.56
CA ILE A 220 -1.37 -14.82 -6.92
C ILE A 220 -0.90 -16.15 -7.50
N ILE A 221 -0.49 -16.12 -8.76
CA ILE A 221 0.06 -17.27 -9.47
C ILE A 221 1.54 -17.43 -9.09
N ARG A 222 2.30 -16.34 -9.22
CA ARG A 222 3.74 -16.30 -8.95
C ARG A 222 4.22 -14.87 -8.70
N VAL A 223 5.39 -14.74 -8.08
CA VAL A 223 6.07 -13.46 -7.89
C VAL A 223 7.50 -13.55 -8.39
N GLU A 224 7.93 -12.51 -9.12
CA GLU A 224 9.29 -12.35 -9.62
C GLU A 224 9.91 -11.04 -9.17
N GLY A 225 11.23 -11.06 -8.96
CA GLY A 225 11.99 -9.91 -8.49
C GLY A 225 11.80 -9.65 -6.99
N ARG A 226 12.91 -9.41 -6.29
CA ARG A 226 12.93 -8.95 -4.89
C ARG A 226 14.03 -7.91 -4.76
N GLY A 227 13.71 -6.79 -4.11
CA GLY A 227 14.58 -5.61 -4.01
C GLY A 227 13.75 -4.36 -4.27
N SER A 228 14.18 -3.54 -5.24
CA SER A 228 13.56 -2.24 -5.55
C SER A 228 12.17 -2.31 -6.21
N TRP A 229 11.67 -3.50 -6.51
CA TRP A 229 10.36 -3.76 -7.11
C TRP A 229 9.97 -5.23 -6.97
N ALA A 230 8.67 -5.52 -7.14
CA ALA A 230 8.12 -6.87 -7.30
C ALA A 230 7.18 -6.92 -8.50
N LYS A 231 7.23 -8.03 -9.22
CA LYS A 231 6.28 -8.40 -10.28
C LYS A 231 5.38 -9.50 -9.74
N VAL A 232 4.15 -9.17 -9.40
CA VAL A 232 3.15 -10.11 -8.88
C VAL A 232 2.23 -10.49 -10.04
N PHE A 233 2.21 -11.77 -10.41
CA PHE A 233 1.32 -12.26 -11.46
C PHE A 233 0.03 -12.74 -10.82
N VAL A 234 -1.09 -12.14 -11.23
CA VAL A 234 -2.43 -12.38 -10.67
C VAL A 234 -3.33 -12.95 -11.75
N GLY A 235 -4.13 -13.97 -11.41
CA GLY A 235 -5.14 -14.52 -12.31
C GLY A 235 -6.48 -14.76 -11.63
N ASP A 236 -7.55 -14.71 -12.42
CA ASP A 236 -8.95 -14.82 -11.96
C ASP A 236 -9.74 -15.91 -12.72
N GLY A 237 -9.05 -16.75 -13.49
CA GLY A 237 -9.64 -17.75 -14.38
C GLY A 237 -10.02 -17.23 -15.77
N SER A 238 -10.17 -15.90 -15.94
CA SER A 238 -10.36 -15.27 -17.25
C SER A 238 -9.02 -14.93 -17.93
N GLY A 239 -7.98 -14.66 -17.15
CA GLY A 239 -6.63 -14.38 -17.64
C GLY A 239 -5.57 -14.29 -16.53
N GLU A 240 -4.36 -13.91 -16.91
CA GLU A 240 -3.23 -13.55 -16.03
C GLU A 240 -2.74 -12.14 -16.40
N VAL A 241 -2.47 -11.30 -15.41
CA VAL A 241 -1.83 -9.99 -15.62
C VAL A 241 -0.71 -9.78 -14.63
N MET A 242 0.30 -9.02 -15.05
CA MET A 242 1.39 -8.61 -14.18
C MET A 242 1.00 -7.35 -13.42
N VAL A 243 1.16 -7.39 -12.09
CA VAL A 243 1.08 -6.22 -11.22
C VAL A 243 2.51 -5.80 -10.88
N PHE A 244 2.91 -4.60 -11.30
CA PHE A 244 4.24 -4.07 -11.02
C PHE A 244 4.20 -3.16 -9.80
N ILE A 245 4.88 -3.55 -8.72
CA ILE A 245 4.84 -2.85 -7.43
C ILE A 245 6.24 -2.32 -7.11
N TYR A 246 6.37 -1.00 -6.99
CA TYR A 246 7.62 -0.37 -6.53
C TYR A 246 7.88 -0.68 -5.04
N GLN A 247 9.15 -0.71 -4.64
CA GLN A 247 9.52 -1.08 -3.27
C GLN A 247 8.91 -0.17 -2.19
N ASN A 248 8.87 1.15 -2.41
CA ASN A 248 8.28 2.11 -1.48
C ASN A 248 6.80 1.79 -1.18
N VAL A 249 6.07 1.28 -2.18
CA VAL A 249 4.70 0.78 -2.04
C VAL A 249 4.69 -0.59 -1.37
N LEU A 250 5.46 -1.55 -1.90
CA LEU A 250 5.48 -2.95 -1.44
C LEU A 250 5.79 -3.09 0.05
N ASP A 251 6.75 -2.33 0.56
CA ASP A 251 7.19 -2.39 1.95
C ASP A 251 6.09 -1.93 2.93
N ARG A 252 5.08 -1.19 2.43
CA ARG A 252 4.00 -0.60 3.21
C ARG A 252 2.64 -1.24 2.96
N ILE A 253 2.54 -2.23 2.07
CA ILE A 253 1.28 -2.96 1.86
C ILE A 253 0.97 -3.77 3.14
N PRO A 254 -0.22 -3.62 3.74
CA PRO A 254 -0.63 -4.46 4.87
C PRO A 254 -0.60 -5.94 4.47
N ASN A 255 0.00 -6.78 5.32
CA ASN A 255 0.16 -8.21 5.06
C ASN A 255 0.93 -8.54 3.75
N ASN A 256 1.91 -7.72 3.38
CA ASN A 256 2.70 -7.92 2.15
C ASN A 256 3.39 -9.28 2.03
N THR A 257 3.61 -10.00 3.14
CA THR A 257 4.21 -11.35 3.10
C THR A 257 3.32 -12.34 2.36
N ALA A 258 1.99 -12.20 2.46
CA ALA A 258 1.03 -13.00 1.70
C ALA A 258 1.13 -12.75 0.19
N LEU A 259 1.65 -11.60 -0.25
CA LEU A 259 1.92 -11.39 -1.67
C LEU A 259 2.95 -12.38 -2.23
N GLY A 260 3.84 -12.91 -1.39
CA GLY A 260 4.80 -13.93 -1.77
C GLY A 260 4.25 -15.36 -1.80
N THR A 261 2.98 -15.57 -1.43
CA THR A 261 2.37 -16.90 -1.30
C THR A 261 1.46 -17.15 -2.50
N SER A 262 1.78 -18.19 -3.28
CA SER A 262 0.93 -18.62 -4.38
C SER A 262 -0.45 -19.06 -3.85
N GLY A 263 -1.51 -18.66 -4.55
CA GLY A 263 -2.91 -18.88 -4.16
C GLY A 263 -3.49 -17.82 -3.23
N SER A 264 -2.70 -16.90 -2.68
CA SER A 264 -3.25 -15.78 -1.90
C SER A 264 -4.14 -14.90 -2.77
N ARG A 265 -5.32 -14.53 -2.26
CA ARG A 265 -6.24 -13.64 -2.97
C ARG A 265 -5.87 -12.19 -2.75
N VAL A 266 -5.97 -11.39 -3.80
CA VAL A 266 -5.69 -9.96 -3.75
C VAL A 266 -6.73 -9.17 -4.52
N ARG A 267 -6.97 -7.94 -4.06
CA ARG A 267 -7.61 -6.85 -4.81
C ARG A 267 -6.55 -5.80 -5.09
N VAL A 268 -6.43 -5.38 -6.35
CA VAL A 268 -5.47 -4.36 -6.77
C VAL A 268 -6.22 -3.28 -7.52
N VAL A 269 -6.05 -2.04 -7.09
CA VAL A 269 -6.40 -0.84 -7.85
C VAL A 269 -5.12 -0.31 -8.47
N GLY A 270 -5.09 -0.06 -9.77
CA GLY A 270 -3.89 0.46 -10.41
C GLY A 270 -4.15 1.03 -11.79
N THR A 271 -3.17 1.78 -12.28
CA THR A 271 -3.16 2.28 -13.65
C THR A 271 -2.63 1.20 -14.57
N ILE A 272 -3.27 1.02 -15.72
CA ILE A 272 -2.79 0.12 -16.77
C ILE A 272 -1.65 0.83 -17.52
N GLU A 273 -0.48 0.21 -17.58
CA GLU A 273 0.67 0.68 -18.32
C GLU A 273 1.11 -0.36 -19.36
N LEU A 274 1.72 0.10 -20.44
CA LEU A 274 2.33 -0.77 -21.44
C LEU A 274 3.87 -0.61 -21.43
N TYR A 275 4.56 -1.49 -20.72
CA TYR A 275 6.02 -1.42 -20.63
C TYR A 275 6.68 -2.50 -21.49
N LYS A 276 7.43 -2.04 -22.50
CA LYS A 276 8.11 -2.91 -23.49
C LYS A 276 7.17 -3.95 -24.12
N GLY A 277 5.90 -3.57 -24.31
CA GLY A 277 4.86 -4.41 -24.91
C GLY A 277 4.15 -5.37 -23.95
N ASN A 278 4.45 -5.33 -22.64
CA ASN A 278 3.71 -6.08 -21.62
C ASN A 278 2.69 -5.18 -20.94
N LEU A 279 1.49 -5.71 -20.73
CA LEU A 279 0.45 -5.03 -19.97
C LEU A 279 0.73 -5.18 -18.47
N GLU A 280 0.76 -4.07 -17.75
CA GLU A 280 1.05 -4.01 -16.33
C GLU A 280 -0.04 -3.23 -15.60
N VAL A 281 -0.45 -3.69 -14.42
CA VAL A 281 -1.27 -2.90 -13.49
C VAL A 281 -0.35 -2.34 -12.41
N VAL A 282 -0.32 -1.02 -12.28
CA VAL A 282 0.62 -0.33 -11.39
C VAL A 282 -0.16 0.37 -10.27
N PRO A 283 -0.20 -0.19 -9.04
CA PRO A 283 -0.74 0.51 -7.88
C PRO A 283 0.14 1.71 -7.52
N THR A 284 -0.49 2.83 -7.13
CA THR A 284 0.23 4.07 -6.81
C THR A 284 0.56 4.14 -5.32
N LEU A 285 -0.37 3.72 -4.46
CA LEU A 285 -0.28 3.81 -3.00
C LEU A 285 -0.28 2.41 -2.35
N PRO A 286 0.24 2.27 -1.11
CA PRO A 286 0.25 1.00 -0.38
C PRO A 286 -1.15 0.37 -0.24
N TYR A 287 -2.17 1.18 0.08
CA TYR A 287 -3.54 0.71 0.26
C TYR A 287 -4.33 0.54 -1.05
N ASP A 288 -3.68 0.74 -2.21
CA ASP A 288 -4.25 0.31 -3.50
C ASP A 288 -4.20 -1.22 -3.66
N VAL A 289 -3.40 -1.92 -2.85
CA VAL A 289 -3.31 -3.39 -2.83
C VAL A 289 -3.85 -3.89 -1.50
N VAL A 290 -4.84 -4.78 -1.57
CA VAL A 290 -5.44 -5.43 -0.41
C VAL A 290 -5.29 -6.94 -0.57
N VAL A 291 -4.65 -7.58 0.41
CA VAL A 291 -4.67 -9.04 0.54
C VAL A 291 -6.01 -9.44 1.14
N LEU A 292 -6.76 -10.28 0.43
CA LEU A 292 -8.05 -10.79 0.86
C LEU A 292 -7.83 -12.08 1.66
N GLU A 293 -8.57 -12.24 2.77
CA GLU A 293 -8.62 -13.48 3.55
C GLU A 293 -9.31 -14.62 2.78
#